data_AF-A0A8H3CJ17-F1
#
_entry.id   AF-A0A8H3CJ17-F1
#
_cell.length_a   1.000
_cell.length_b   1.000
_cell.length_c   1.000
_cell.angle_alpha   90.00
_cell.angle_beta   90.00
_cell.angle_gamma   90.00
#
_symmetry.space_group_name_H-M   'P 1'
#
loop_
_entity.id
_entity.type
_entity.pdbx_description
1 polymer ?
#
loop_
_entity_poly.entity_id
_entity_poly.type
_entity_poly.pdbx_seq_one_letter_code
_entity_poly.pdbx_strand_id
1 'polypeptide(L)'
;MGFQTRLARCIMAIATSPPNPETLRLIDTEIQAIIQQSIVRTTKLLESKTKELHKLAQALVEHETLDKSEVEKVIRGEKIRQVEEKLKSAAPESNTNVTDPNPTRTSAPRPQLVAAA
;
A
#
# COMPACT_ATOMS: atom_id res chain seq x y z
N MET A 1 -4.84 -13.39 16.91
CA MET A 1 -3.44 -12.94 16.98
C MET A 1 -2.72 -13.76 18.05
N GLY A 2 -2.32 -14.99 17.74
CA GLY A 2 -1.69 -15.89 18.69
C GLY A 2 -0.38 -16.41 18.11
N PHE A 3 0.69 -15.64 18.24
CA PHE A 3 2.02 -16.18 18.01
C PHE A 3 2.28 -17.17 19.15
N GLN A 4 2.49 -18.44 18.81
CA GLN A 4 2.75 -19.55 19.75
C GLN A 4 4.13 -19.43 20.44
N THR A 5 4.63 -18.21 20.60
CA THR A 5 5.94 -17.92 21.16
C THR A 5 5.83 -17.90 22.68
N ARG A 6 6.90 -18.37 23.33
CA ARG A 6 7.02 -18.39 24.79
C ARG A 6 6.90 -16.98 25.39
N LEU A 7 7.06 -15.94 24.56
CA LEU A 7 6.85 -14.53 24.90
C LEU A 7 5.40 -14.12 25.16
N ALA A 8 4.39 -14.79 24.60
CA ALA A 8 3.01 -14.30 24.70
C ALA A 8 2.55 -14.17 26.16
N ARG A 9 3.02 -15.07 27.04
CA ARG A 9 2.78 -15.00 28.48
C ARG A 9 3.57 -13.89 29.19
N CYS A 10 4.78 -13.59 28.72
CA CYS A 10 5.65 -12.56 29.31
C CYS A 10 5.24 -11.14 28.89
N ILE A 11 4.80 -10.93 27.64
CA ILE A 11 4.40 -9.61 27.12
C ILE A 11 3.22 -9.03 27.92
N MET A 12 2.23 -9.86 28.25
CA MET A 12 1.09 -9.41 29.06
C MET A 12 1.52 -8.98 30.47
N ALA A 13 2.59 -9.55 31.02
CA ALA A 13 3.09 -9.19 32.35
C ALA A 13 3.89 -7.87 32.36
N ILE A 14 4.61 -7.54 31.28
CA ILE A 14 5.36 -6.27 31.13
C ILE A 14 4.41 -5.06 31.14
N ALA A 15 3.21 -5.22 30.58
CA ALA A 15 2.22 -4.16 30.55
C ALA A 15 1.71 -3.76 31.95
N THR A 16 1.90 -4.61 32.97
CA THR A 16 1.38 -4.40 34.33
C THR A 16 2.47 -4.19 35.38
N SER A 17 3.72 -4.62 35.12
CA SER A 17 4.84 -4.51 36.07
C SER A 17 6.19 -4.50 35.33
N PRO A 18 7.23 -3.83 35.86
CA PRO A 18 8.56 -3.89 35.25
C PRO A 18 9.07 -5.34 35.21
N PRO A 19 9.63 -5.80 34.06
CA PRO A 19 10.12 -7.16 33.92
C PRO A 19 11.40 -7.39 34.72
N ASN A 20 11.58 -8.63 35.18
CA ASN A 20 12.85 -9.05 35.77
C ASN A 20 13.94 -9.20 34.66
N PRO A 21 15.24 -9.12 35.02
CA PRO A 21 16.33 -9.21 34.05
C PRO A 21 16.33 -10.50 33.20
N GLU A 22 15.89 -11.61 33.78
CA GLU A 22 15.80 -12.90 33.07
C GLU A 22 14.70 -12.91 32.00
N THR A 23 13.59 -12.22 32.27
CA THR A 23 12.49 -12.04 31.30
C THR A 23 12.94 -11.16 30.15
N LEU A 24 13.71 -10.10 30.43
CA LEU A 24 14.30 -9.25 29.38
C LEU A 24 15.23 -10.05 28.46
N ARG A 25 16.12 -10.87 29.02
CA ARG A 25 17.00 -11.76 28.24
C ARG A 25 16.23 -12.72 27.34
N LEU A 26 15.15 -13.31 27.86
CA LEU A 26 14.27 -14.20 27.08
C LEU A 26 13.60 -13.45 25.93
N ILE A 27 13.17 -12.21 26.16
CA ILE A 27 12.56 -11.36 25.14
C ILE A 27 13.55 -11.03 24.03
N ASP A 28 14.73 -10.56 24.40
CA ASP A 28 15.76 -10.17 23.43
C ASP A 28 16.18 -11.36 22.55
N THR A 29 16.33 -12.54 23.17
CA THR A 29 16.69 -13.77 22.46
C THR A 29 15.64 -14.15 21.42
N GLU A 30 14.35 -14.09 21.77
CA GLU A 30 13.30 -14.44 20.79
C GLU A 30 13.14 -13.36 19.72
N ILE A 31 13.29 -12.08 20.06
CA ILE A 31 13.26 -10.99 19.06
C ILE A 31 14.33 -11.26 18.01
N GLN A 32 15.56 -11.57 18.45
CA GLN A 32 16.65 -11.95 17.55
C GLN A 32 16.31 -13.19 16.74
N ALA A 33 15.72 -14.23 17.35
CA ALA A 33 15.33 -15.44 16.65
C ALA A 33 14.28 -15.17 15.56
N ILE A 34 13.26 -14.36 15.85
CA ILE A 34 12.21 -13.98 14.89
C ILE A 34 12.80 -13.19 13.72
N ILE A 35 13.67 -12.22 14.01
CA ILE A 35 14.34 -11.42 12.98
C ILE A 35 15.19 -12.35 12.10
N GLN A 36 16.00 -13.22 12.70
CA GLN A 36 16.86 -14.13 11.97
C GLN A 36 16.06 -15.09 11.06
N GLN A 37 14.96 -15.66 11.57
CA GLN A 37 14.07 -16.50 10.78
C GLN A 37 13.44 -15.72 9.61
N SER A 38 13.04 -14.47 9.85
CA SER A 38 12.44 -13.60 8.83
C SER A 38 13.45 -13.24 7.74
N ILE A 39 14.70 -12.95 8.13
CA ILE A 39 15.81 -12.70 7.19
C ILE A 39 16.03 -13.94 6.33
N VAL A 40 16.25 -15.12 6.93
CA VAL A 40 16.50 -16.36 6.18
C VAL A 40 15.36 -16.67 5.21
N ARG A 41 14.11 -16.53 5.66
CA ARG A 41 12.92 -16.75 4.82
C ARG A 41 12.88 -15.77 3.65
N THR A 42 13.12 -14.49 3.91
CA THR A 42 13.04 -13.44 2.89
C THR A 42 14.18 -13.57 1.88
N THR A 43 15.41 -13.82 2.34
CA THR A 43 16.56 -14.07 1.47
C THR A 43 16.29 -15.27 0.56
N LYS A 44 15.83 -16.39 1.11
CA LYS A 44 15.48 -17.58 0.31
C LYS A 44 14.39 -17.28 -0.72
N LEU A 45 13.39 -16.48 -0.35
CA LEU A 45 12.33 -16.07 -1.28
C LEU A 45 12.88 -15.22 -2.41
N LEU A 46 13.72 -14.22 -2.10
CA LEU A 46 14.35 -13.35 -3.09
C LEU A 46 15.30 -14.13 -4.01
N GLU A 47 16.10 -15.04 -3.47
CA GLU A 47 16.97 -15.93 -4.24
C GLU A 47 16.18 -16.79 -5.25
N SER A 48 15.06 -17.37 -4.79
CA SER A 48 14.19 -18.17 -5.66
C SER A 48 13.53 -17.36 -6.78
N LYS A 49 13.36 -16.05 -6.58
CA LYS A 49 12.71 -15.11 -7.51
C LYS A 49 13.67 -14.10 -8.15
N THR A 50 14.97 -14.38 -8.16
CA THR A 50 16.02 -13.53 -8.76
C THR A 50 15.71 -13.10 -10.19
N LYS A 51 15.20 -14.00 -11.04
CA LYS A 51 14.82 -13.67 -12.42
C LYS A 51 13.72 -12.61 -12.50
N GLU A 52 12.71 -12.70 -11.65
CA GLU A 52 11.61 -11.73 -11.58
C GLU A 52 12.11 -10.40 -10.99
N LEU A 53 12.99 -10.46 -9.98
CA LEU A 53 13.63 -9.30 -9.37
C LEU A 53 14.44 -8.49 -10.39
N HIS A 54 15.26 -9.14 -11.21
CA HIS A 54 16.04 -8.47 -12.26
C HIS A 54 15.16 -7.81 -13.32
N LYS A 55 14.05 -8.46 -13.72
CA LYS A 55 13.08 -7.86 -14.65
C LYS A 55 12.42 -6.62 -14.07
N LEU A 56 12.02 -6.66 -12.81
CA LEU A 56 11.44 -5.49 -12.13
C LEU A 56 12.45 -4.36 -11.97
N ALA A 57 13.70 -4.68 -11.64
CA ALA A 57 14.77 -3.69 -11.56
C ALA A 57 15.01 -3.01 -12.92
N GLN A 58 15.06 -3.78 -14.01
CA GLN A 58 15.19 -3.22 -15.35
C GLN A 58 13.97 -2.36 -15.73
N ALA A 59 12.76 -2.83 -15.43
CA ALA A 59 11.55 -2.07 -15.67
C ALA A 59 11.51 -0.75 -14.88
N LEU A 60 12.05 -0.70 -13.67
CA LEU A 60 12.17 0.53 -12.86
C LEU A 60 13.23 1.51 -13.40
N VAL A 61 14.27 1.00 -14.07
CA VAL A 61 15.26 1.84 -14.78
C VAL A 61 14.64 2.46 -16.04
N GLU A 62 13.81 1.70 -16.75
CA GLU A 62 13.10 2.17 -17.95
C GLU A 62 11.89 3.06 -17.60
N HIS A 63 11.24 2.80 -16.47
CA HIS A 63 10.06 3.49 -15.98
C HIS A 63 10.24 3.89 -14.50
N GLU A 64 10.31 5.18 -14.21
CA GLU A 64 10.53 5.73 -12.85
C GLU A 64 9.53 5.21 -11.80
N THR A 65 8.30 4.88 -12.22
CA THR A 65 7.23 4.38 -11.36
C THR A 65 6.47 3.24 -12.04
N LEU A 66 6.13 2.21 -11.26
CA LEU A 66 5.26 1.11 -11.68
C LEU A 66 4.02 1.04 -10.80
N ASP A 67 2.86 0.88 -11.43
CA ASP A 67 1.61 0.52 -10.76
C ASP A 67 1.50 -0.99 -10.51
N LYS A 68 0.65 -1.41 -9.56
CA LYS A 68 0.44 -2.83 -9.21
C LYS A 68 0.15 -3.71 -10.44
N SER A 69 -0.71 -3.25 -11.35
CA SER A 69 -1.03 -3.98 -12.58
C SER A 69 0.16 -4.09 -13.54
N GLU A 70 1.09 -3.15 -13.50
CA GLU A 70 2.29 -3.13 -14.33
C GLU A 70 3.36 -4.08 -13.77
N VAL A 71 3.51 -4.12 -12.43
CA VAL A 71 4.37 -5.09 -11.73
C VAL A 71 3.98 -6.53 -12.09
N GLU A 72 2.69 -6.85 -12.06
CA GLU A 72 2.19 -8.18 -12.44
C GLU A 72 2.51 -8.53 -13.91
N LYS A 73 2.42 -7.55 -14.82
CA LYS A 73 2.77 -7.73 -16.23
C LYS A 73 4.27 -8.00 -16.43
N VAL A 74 5.15 -7.30 -15.72
CA VAL A 74 6.62 -7.51 -15.80
C VAL A 74 7.01 -8.88 -15.27
N ILE A 75 6.38 -9.32 -14.18
CA ILE A 75 6.60 -10.66 -13.64
C ILE A 75 6.21 -11.73 -14.68
N ARG A 76 5.11 -11.53 -15.42
CA ARG A 76 4.68 -12.39 -16.54
C ARG A 76 5.57 -12.25 -17.80
N GLY A 77 6.39 -11.21 -17.90
CA GLY A 77 7.25 -10.94 -19.05
C GLY A 77 6.58 -10.13 -20.17
N GLU A 78 5.44 -9.51 -19.90
CA GLU A 78 4.76 -8.59 -20.81
C GLU A 78 5.40 -7.19 -20.73
N LYS A 79 5.51 -6.48 -21.86
CA LYS A 79 6.04 -5.10 -21.90
C LYS A 79 5.05 -4.12 -21.26
N ILE A 80 5.53 -3.22 -20.40
CA ILE A 80 4.73 -2.13 -19.83
C ILE A 80 4.72 -0.94 -20.80
N ARG A 81 3.62 -0.17 -20.78
CA ARG A 81 3.40 1.12 -21.47
C ARG A 81 3.94 1.12 -22.91
N GLN A 82 3.10 0.68 -23.85
CA GLN A 82 3.17 1.31 -25.17
C GLN A 82 2.75 2.76 -24.97
N VAL A 83 3.72 3.67 -25.13
CA VAL A 83 3.57 5.13 -24.98
C VAL A 83 2.39 5.69 -25.81
N GLU A 84 1.86 4.90 -26.75
CA GLU A 84 0.79 5.28 -27.68
C GLU A 84 -0.64 5.24 -27.09
N GLU A 85 -0.95 4.40 -26.10
CA GLU A 85 -2.35 4.29 -25.61
C GLU A 85 -2.78 5.44 -24.68
N LYS A 86 -1.85 6.07 -23.97
CA LYS A 86 -2.16 7.24 -23.14
C LYS A 86 -2.31 8.54 -23.94
N LEU A 87 -1.78 8.59 -25.16
CA LEU A 87 -1.99 9.70 -26.09
C LEU A 87 -3.32 9.58 -26.86
N LYS A 88 -3.90 8.37 -26.95
CA LYS A 88 -5.14 8.13 -27.71
C LYS A 88 -6.43 8.26 -26.88
N SER A 89 -6.34 8.24 -25.55
CA SER A 89 -7.49 8.46 -24.65
C SER A 89 -7.59 9.88 -24.09
N ALA A 90 -6.62 10.76 -24.39
CA ALA A 90 -6.63 12.16 -24.00
C ALA A 90 -6.87 13.09 -25.21
N ALA A 91 -8.16 13.29 -25.51
CA ALA A 91 -8.78 14.29 -26.40
C ALA A 91 -8.90 13.95 -27.91
N PRO A 92 -9.96 14.44 -28.60
CA PRO A 92 -10.87 15.53 -28.22
C PRO A 92 -12.36 15.16 -28.26
N GLU A 93 -13.19 15.72 -27.37
CA GLU A 93 -14.50 16.28 -27.76
C GLU A 93 -14.82 17.47 -26.85
N SER A 94 -14.36 18.63 -27.29
CA SER A 94 -14.91 19.94 -26.94
C SER A 94 -16.22 20.14 -27.71
N ASN A 95 -17.37 20.01 -27.04
CA ASN A 95 -18.59 20.64 -27.52
C ASN A 95 -19.01 21.73 -26.54
N THR A 96 -18.49 22.92 -26.83
CA THR A 96 -19.06 24.19 -26.37
C THR A 96 -20.43 24.36 -27.03
N ASN A 97 -21.49 24.38 -26.23
CA ASN A 97 -22.68 25.14 -26.61
C ASN A 97 -23.07 26.04 -25.43
N VAL A 98 -22.47 27.23 -25.44
CA VAL A 98 -22.95 28.37 -24.68
C VAL A 98 -24.12 28.96 -25.47
N THR A 99 -25.32 28.90 -24.91
CA THR A 99 -26.42 29.79 -25.29
C THR A 99 -27.29 30.02 -24.04
N ASP A 100 -26.92 31.03 -23.27
CA ASP A 100 -27.84 31.76 -22.39
C ASP A 100 -28.58 32.81 -23.25
N PRO A 101 -29.79 33.31 -22.90
CA PRO A 101 -30.32 33.46 -21.54
C PRO A 101 -31.83 33.12 -21.37
N ASN A 102 -32.31 32.97 -20.14
CA ASN A 102 -33.43 33.74 -19.53
C ASN A 102 -33.97 33.01 -18.27
N PRO A 103 -34.27 33.73 -17.17
CA PRO A 103 -34.44 33.16 -15.85
C PRO A 103 -35.91 32.79 -15.60
N THR A 104 -36.15 31.65 -14.97
CA THR A 104 -37.43 31.44 -14.27
C THR A 104 -37.17 30.80 -12.92
N ARG A 105 -37.46 31.61 -11.90
CA ARG A 105 -37.55 31.31 -10.48
C ARG A 105 -38.39 30.05 -10.23
N THR A 106 -37.92 29.18 -9.36
CA THR A 106 -38.74 28.31 -8.48
C THR A 106 -37.82 27.91 -7.32
N SER A 107 -37.66 28.76 -6.29
CA SER A 107 -38.46 28.82 -5.05
C SER A 107 -38.42 27.54 -4.18
N ALA A 108 -37.39 27.50 -3.31
CA ALA A 108 -37.43 27.14 -1.88
C ALA A 108 -37.70 25.68 -1.44
N PRO A 109 -37.38 25.29 -0.19
CA PRO A 109 -36.45 25.89 0.78
C PRO A 109 -35.37 24.91 1.29
N ARG A 110 -34.24 25.49 1.73
CA ARG A 110 -33.15 24.85 2.47
C ARG A 110 -33.59 24.65 3.93
N PRO A 111 -33.38 23.48 4.56
CA PRO A 111 -33.64 23.31 5.98
C PRO A 111 -32.66 24.20 6.77
N GLN A 112 -33.19 25.06 7.62
CA GLN A 112 -32.41 25.94 8.48
C GLN A 112 -31.78 25.14 9.62
N LEU A 113 -30.49 25.37 9.84
CA LEU A 113 -29.76 25.00 11.05
C LEU A 113 -30.32 25.85 12.20
N VAL A 114 -30.99 25.23 13.17
CA VAL A 114 -31.45 25.91 14.38
C VAL A 114 -30.35 25.78 15.44
N ALA A 115 -29.71 26.90 15.75
CA ALA A 115 -28.93 27.07 16.97
C ALA A 115 -29.89 27.49 18.10
N ALA A 116 -29.80 26.88 19.27
CA ALA A 116 -30.34 27.44 20.52
C ALA A 116 -29.70 26.78 21.76
N ALA A 117 -29.30 27.67 22.68
CA ALA A 117 -29.06 27.53 24.12
C ALA A 117 -27.81 26.75 24.58
#